data_AF-A0A1G0XWM3-F1
#
_entry.id   AF-A0A1G0XWM3-F1
#
_cell.length_a   1.000
_cell.length_b   1.000
_cell.length_c   1.000
_cell.angle_alpha   90.00
_cell.angle_beta   90.00
_cell.angle_gamma   90.00
#
_symmetry.space_group_name_H-M   'P 1'
#
loop_
_entity.id
_entity.type
_entity.pdbx_description
1 polymer ?
#
loop_
_entity_poly.entity_id
_entity_poly.type
_entity_poly.pdbx_seq_one_letter_code
_entity_poly.pdbx_strand_id
1 'polypeptide(L)'
;MKITEEIFQALRKAVFEAGSQASFADEAKVSKQNIHRYLKRKVNCIDDDKWEKLEPLLKPHMPRKEINLEDLKPDERILLEKYRELNNLQKKQLLEKAMEDGIINRIPHFKSAAGE
;
A
#
# COMPACT_ATOMS: atom_id res chain seq x y z
N MET A 1 0.92 -12.66 -9.73
CA MET A 1 1.75 -11.81 -8.84
C MET A 1 2.95 -12.57 -8.23
N LYS A 2 4.16 -11.99 -8.17
CA LYS A 2 5.33 -12.60 -7.47
C LYS A 2 5.31 -12.26 -5.98
N ILE A 3 5.64 -13.21 -5.11
CA ILE A 3 5.74 -12.99 -3.67
C ILE A 3 7.10 -12.33 -3.36
N THR A 4 7.11 -11.01 -3.25
CA THR A 4 8.27 -10.25 -2.78
C THR A 4 8.38 -10.29 -1.26
N GLU A 5 9.51 -9.83 -0.72
CA GLU A 5 9.72 -9.74 0.74
C GLU A 5 8.67 -8.82 1.39
N GLU A 6 8.29 -7.73 0.72
CA GLU A 6 7.26 -6.80 1.19
C GLU A 6 5.88 -7.47 1.30
N ILE A 7 5.48 -8.23 0.27
CA ILE A 7 4.22 -8.97 0.27
C ILE A 7 4.25 -10.07 1.33
N PHE A 8 5.38 -10.74 1.49
CA PHE A 8 5.56 -11.76 2.52
C PHE A 8 5.44 -11.19 3.93
N GLN A 9 6.05 -10.04 4.19
CA GLN A 9 5.95 -9.29 5.45
C GLN A 9 4.51 -8.85 5.71
N ALA A 10 3.84 -8.26 4.70
CA ALA A 10 2.45 -7.85 4.79
C ALA A 10 1.54 -9.04 5.12
N LEU A 11 1.74 -10.19 4.44
CA LEU A 11 0.99 -11.42 4.69
C LEU A 11 1.20 -11.96 6.11
N ARG A 12 2.42 -11.91 6.64
CA ARG A 12 2.69 -12.32 8.02
C ARG A 12 1.97 -11.44 9.04
N LYS A 13 1.98 -10.12 8.82
CA LYS A 13 1.28 -9.17 9.70
C LYS A 13 -0.24 -9.35 9.65
N ALA A 14 -0.81 -9.41 8.45
CA ALA A 14 -2.24 -9.62 8.25
C ALA A 14 -2.74 -10.91 8.94
N VAL A 15 -1.99 -12.01 8.80
CA VAL A 15 -2.32 -13.29 9.45
C VAL A 15 -2.19 -13.22 10.97
N PHE A 16 -1.21 -12.46 11.48
CA PHE A 16 -1.04 -12.24 12.91
C PHE A 16 -2.21 -11.44 13.50
N GLU A 17 -2.63 -10.36 12.82
CA GLU A 17 -3.76 -9.52 13.23
C GLU A 17 -5.10 -10.25 13.15
N ALA A 18 -5.29 -11.10 12.14
CA ALA A 18 -6.44 -12.01 12.06
C ALA A 18 -6.44 -13.14 13.12
N GLY A 19 -5.35 -13.29 13.88
CA GLY A 19 -5.18 -14.27 14.95
C GLY A 19 -4.85 -15.70 14.48
N SER A 20 -5.20 -16.08 13.25
CA SER A 20 -4.83 -17.39 12.70
C SER A 20 -4.82 -17.42 11.17
N GLN A 21 -4.08 -18.39 10.60
CA GLN A 21 -4.11 -18.67 9.15
C GLN A 21 -5.50 -19.07 8.66
N ALA A 22 -6.34 -19.66 9.51
CA ALA A 22 -7.68 -20.08 9.13
C ALA A 22 -8.62 -18.86 9.07
N SER A 23 -8.55 -17.98 10.06
CA SER A 23 -9.33 -16.74 10.12
C SER A 23 -9.04 -15.84 8.92
N PHE A 24 -7.75 -15.60 8.64
CA PHE A 24 -7.35 -14.80 7.48
C PHE A 24 -7.75 -15.44 6.15
N ALA A 25 -7.65 -16.77 6.04
CA ALA A 25 -8.06 -17.49 4.84
C ALA A 25 -9.58 -17.37 4.58
N ASP A 26 -10.40 -17.43 5.63
CA ASP A 26 -11.84 -17.21 5.51
C ASP A 26 -12.19 -15.79 5.07
N GLU A 27 -11.52 -14.79 5.67
CA GLU A 27 -11.68 -13.38 5.33
C GLU A 27 -11.30 -13.11 3.87
N ALA A 28 -10.13 -13.58 3.46
CA ALA A 28 -9.62 -13.44 2.09
C ALA A 28 -10.31 -14.37 1.08
N LYS A 29 -11.25 -15.23 1.50
CA LYS A 29 -11.94 -16.23 0.66
C LYS A 29 -10.98 -17.07 -0.19
N VAL A 30 -9.86 -17.48 0.42
CA VAL A 30 -8.85 -18.35 -0.18
C VAL A 30 -8.59 -19.57 0.71
N SER A 31 -8.14 -20.68 0.14
CA SER A 31 -7.89 -21.86 0.97
C SER A 31 -6.75 -21.63 1.98
N LYS A 32 -6.91 -22.15 3.21
CA LYS A 32 -5.86 -22.16 4.24
C LYS A 32 -4.56 -22.80 3.74
N GLN A 33 -4.66 -23.81 2.86
CA GLN A 33 -3.49 -24.43 2.25
C GLN A 33 -2.67 -23.44 1.42
N ASN A 34 -3.32 -22.55 0.67
CA ASN A 34 -2.62 -21.54 -0.11
C ASN A 34 -1.88 -20.57 0.82
N ILE A 35 -2.54 -20.05 1.86
CA ILE A 35 -1.92 -19.18 2.87
C ILE A 35 -0.70 -19.87 3.51
N HIS A 36 -0.85 -21.14 3.89
CA HIS A 36 0.24 -21.94 4.44
C HIS A 36 1.43 -22.07 3.46
N ARG A 37 1.17 -22.35 2.17
CA ARG A 37 2.22 -22.45 1.15
C ARG A 37 2.94 -21.11 0.95
N TYR A 38 2.22 -19.99 0.95
CA TYR A 38 2.81 -18.65 0.83
C TYR A 38 3.71 -18.31 2.03
N LEU A 39 3.22 -18.54 3.25
CA LEU A 39 3.97 -18.28 4.49
C LEU A 39 5.19 -19.20 4.65
N LYS A 40 5.15 -20.41 4.09
CA LYS A 40 6.29 -21.33 4.04
C LYS A 40 7.19 -21.12 2.83
N ARG A 41 6.91 -20.13 1.97
CA ARG A 41 7.61 -19.89 0.68
C ARG A 41 7.73 -21.14 -0.20
N LYS A 42 6.76 -22.06 -0.10
CA LYS A 42 6.69 -23.27 -0.94
C LYS A 42 6.34 -22.95 -2.39
N VAL A 43 5.75 -21.78 -2.60
CA VAL A 43 5.51 -21.20 -3.92
C VAL A 43 6.04 -19.77 -3.90
N ASN A 44 6.47 -19.29 -5.07
CA ASN A 44 7.07 -17.98 -5.28
C ASN A 44 6.11 -16.99 -5.93
N CYS A 45 4.94 -17.44 -6.38
CA CYS A 45 3.92 -16.66 -7.05
C CYS A 45 2.51 -16.96 -6.51
N ILE A 46 1.63 -15.97 -6.60
CA ILE A 46 0.20 -16.02 -6.30
C ILE A 46 -0.52 -15.83 -7.64
N ASP A 47 -1.48 -16.71 -7.95
CA ASP A 47 -2.38 -16.57 -9.11
C ASP A 47 -3.17 -15.27 -9.03
N ASP A 48 -3.49 -14.68 -10.17
CA ASP A 48 -4.21 -13.39 -10.23
C ASP A 48 -5.55 -13.41 -9.47
N ASP A 49 -6.38 -14.45 -9.64
CA ASP A 49 -7.65 -14.60 -8.88
C ASP A 49 -7.45 -14.53 -7.35
N LYS A 50 -6.36 -15.11 -6.85
CA LYS A 50 -6.06 -15.13 -5.41
C LYS A 50 -5.44 -13.81 -4.99
N TRP A 51 -4.65 -13.21 -5.87
CA TRP A 51 -4.04 -11.91 -5.63
C TRP A 51 -5.10 -10.82 -5.51
N GLU A 52 -6.09 -10.77 -6.39
CA GLU A 52 -7.19 -9.78 -6.35
C GLU A 52 -7.95 -9.80 -5.01
N LYS A 53 -8.06 -10.97 -4.38
CA LYS A 53 -8.70 -11.13 -3.05
C LYS A 53 -7.77 -10.75 -1.90
N LEU A 54 -6.47 -11.04 -2.04
CA LEU A 54 -5.47 -10.81 -0.99
C LEU A 54 -4.99 -9.36 -0.95
N GLU A 55 -4.77 -8.74 -2.11
CA GLU A 55 -4.22 -7.39 -2.24
C GLU A 55 -4.91 -6.35 -1.34
N PRO A 56 -6.24 -6.18 -1.34
CA PRO A 56 -6.89 -5.17 -0.50
C PRO A 56 -6.66 -5.39 0.99
N LEU A 57 -6.57 -6.65 1.44
CA LEU A 57 -6.32 -7.01 2.82
C LEU A 57 -4.85 -6.85 3.21
N LEU A 58 -3.92 -6.99 2.26
CA LEU A 58 -2.48 -6.84 2.49
C LEU A 58 -2.00 -5.39 2.41
N LYS A 59 -2.66 -4.57 1.59
CA LYS A 59 -2.33 -3.16 1.36
C LYS A 59 -2.10 -2.34 2.64
N PRO A 60 -2.91 -2.43 3.72
CA PRO A 60 -2.65 -1.71 4.96
C PRO A 60 -1.36 -2.13 5.68
N HIS A 61 -0.88 -3.35 5.44
CA HIS A 61 0.33 -3.89 6.08
C HIS A 61 1.58 -3.79 5.19
N MET A 62 1.43 -3.39 3.92
CA MET A 62 2.56 -3.11 3.05
C MET A 62 3.30 -1.87 3.56
N PRO A 63 4.64 -1.82 3.41
CA PRO A 63 5.37 -0.61 3.72
C PRO A 63 4.76 0.53 2.90
N ARG A 64 4.23 1.56 3.59
CA ARG A 64 4.00 2.84 2.93
C ARG A 64 5.35 3.24 2.39
N LYS A 65 5.44 3.49 1.09
CA LYS A 65 6.67 3.99 0.45
C LYS A 65 7.03 5.29 1.17
N GLU A 66 7.86 5.19 2.20
CA GLU A 66 8.44 6.35 2.85
C GLU A 66 9.27 7.02 1.77
N ILE A 67 8.84 8.22 1.41
CA ILE A 67 9.50 8.98 0.36
C ILE A 67 10.86 9.34 0.94
N ASN A 68 11.91 8.73 0.38
CA ASN A 68 13.25 9.10 0.75
C ASN A 68 13.48 10.51 0.21
N LEU A 69 13.57 11.50 1.11
CA LEU A 69 13.67 12.92 0.74
C LEU A 69 14.91 13.19 -0.13
N GLU A 70 15.88 12.29 -0.09
CA GLU A 70 17.12 12.33 -0.86
C GLU A 70 16.92 12.00 -2.35
N ASP A 71 15.86 11.29 -2.72
CA ASP A 71 15.49 10.96 -4.11
C ASP A 71 14.63 12.06 -4.76
N LEU A 72 14.13 13.02 -3.99
CA LEU A 72 13.30 14.11 -4.50
C LEU A 72 14.19 15.25 -5.04
N LYS A 73 13.80 15.84 -6.17
CA LYS A 73 14.43 17.07 -6.66
C LYS A 73 14.22 18.21 -5.66
N PRO A 74 15.09 19.22 -5.64
CA PRO A 74 14.99 20.36 -4.72
C PRO A 74 13.60 21.00 -4.71
N ASP A 75 13.00 21.21 -5.89
CA ASP A 75 11.65 21.77 -6.03
C ASP A 75 10.54 20.89 -5.44
N GLU A 76 10.67 19.56 -5.56
CA GLU A 76 9.71 18.61 -5.02
C GLU A 76 9.79 18.52 -3.50
N ARG A 77 11.00 18.68 -2.93
CA ARG A 77 11.21 18.76 -1.48
C ARG A 77 10.56 20.00 -0.89
N ILE A 78 10.74 21.17 -1.52
CA ILE A 78 10.14 22.44 -1.09
C ILE A 78 8.61 22.34 -1.10
N LEU A 79 8.04 21.73 -2.15
CA LEU A 79 6.60 21.51 -2.23
C LEU A 79 6.08 20.58 -1.13
N LEU A 80 6.82 19.53 -0.78
CA LEU A 80 6.46 18.60 0.28
C LEU A 80 6.56 19.23 1.68
N GLU A 81 7.59 20.03 1.93
CA GLU A 81 7.77 20.78 3.17
C GLU A 81 6.62 21.77 3.37
N LYS A 82 6.35 22.58 2.33
CA LYS A 82 5.23 23.51 2.32
C LYS A 82 3.89 22.79 2.52
N TYR A 83 3.71 21.61 1.92
CA TYR A 83 2.51 20.79 2.12
C TYR A 83 2.39 20.29 3.56
N ARG A 84 3.47 19.91 4.24
CA ARG A 84 3.42 19.47 5.65
C ARG A 84 2.90 20.56 6.58
N GLU A 85 3.30 21.80 6.33
CA GLU A 85 2.90 22.98 7.11
C GLU A 85 1.44 23.42 6.90
N LEU A 86 0.78 22.93 5.84
CA LEU A 86 -0.62 23.25 5.59
C LEU A 86 -1.54 22.57 6.61
N ASN A 87 -2.62 23.27 6.98
CA ASN A 87 -3.71 22.66 7.76
C ASN A 87 -4.55 21.69 6.89
N ASN A 88 -5.37 20.87 7.53
CA ASN A 88 -6.16 19.84 6.83
C ASN A 88 -7.09 20.41 5.74
N LEU A 89 -7.61 21.63 5.93
CA LEU A 89 -8.48 22.28 4.94
C LEU A 89 -7.68 22.73 3.71
N GLN A 90 -6.52 23.34 3.91
CA GLN A 90 -5.63 23.78 2.85
C GLN A 90 -5.02 22.61 2.08
N LYS A 91 -4.69 21.51 2.77
CA LYS A 91 -4.24 20.25 2.14
C LYS A 91 -5.32 19.72 1.20
N LYS A 92 -6.57 19.68 1.65
CA LYS A 92 -7.71 19.22 0.85
C LYS A 92 -7.93 20.10 -0.40
N GLN A 93 -7.88 21.42 -0.25
CA GLN A 93 -8.01 22.36 -1.38
C GLN A 93 -6.86 22.22 -2.40
N LEU A 94 -5.64 22.03 -1.92
CA LEU A 94 -4.48 21.83 -2.80
C LEU A 94 -4.57 20.51 -3.56
N LEU A 95 -5.03 19.44 -2.91
CA LEU A 95 -5.26 18.14 -3.55
C LEU A 95 -6.37 18.22 -4.60
N GLU A 96 -7.46 18.93 -4.30
CA GLU A 96 -8.59 19.14 -5.23
C GLU A 96 -8.13 19.89 -6.49
N LYS A 97 -7.42 21.00 -6.32
CA LYS A 97 -6.86 21.76 -7.44
C LYS A 97 -5.82 20.95 -8.23
N ALA A 98 -5.00 20.14 -7.56
CA ALA A 98 -4.04 19.26 -8.21
C ALA A 98 -4.69 18.06 -8.95
N MET A 99 -5.92 17.66 -8.57
CA MET A 99 -6.77 16.74 -9.35
C MET A 99 -7.25 17.41 -10.62
N GLU A 100 -7.78 18.64 -10.52
CA GLU A 100 -8.29 19.42 -11.66
C GLU A 100 -7.22 19.71 -12.70
N ASP A 101 -6.00 20.05 -12.26
CA ASP A 101 -4.86 20.33 -13.15
C ASP A 101 -4.12 19.06 -13.64
N GLY A 102 -4.53 17.86 -13.20
CA GLY A 102 -3.90 16.58 -13.59
C GLY A 102 -2.48 16.36 -13.04
N ILE A 103 -2.04 17.17 -12.08
CA ILE A 103 -0.68 17.20 -11.53
C ILE A 103 -0.45 16.08 -10.50
N ILE A 104 -1.51 15.45 -10.00
CA ILE A 104 -1.43 14.36 -9.00
C ILE A 104 -0.54 13.19 -9.41
N ASN A 105 -0.42 12.91 -10.71
CA ASN A 105 0.43 11.83 -11.20
C ASN A 105 1.94 12.16 -11.14
N ARG A 106 2.32 13.42 -10.90
CA ARG A 106 3.72 13.86 -10.81
C ARG A 106 4.29 13.80 -9.41
N ILE A 107 3.46 13.87 -8.37
CA ILE A 107 3.91 13.86 -6.97
C ILE A 107 3.31 12.65 -6.27
N PRO A 108 4.12 11.60 -5.98
CA PRO A 108 3.65 10.33 -5.42
C PRO A 108 2.79 10.50 -4.15
N HIS A 109 3.06 11.53 -3.35
CA HIS A 109 2.35 11.81 -2.11
C HIS A 109 0.91 12.29 -2.31
N PHE A 110 0.65 13.11 -3.33
CA PHE A 110 -0.70 13.59 -3.64
C PHE A 110 -1.59 12.48 -4.16
N LYS A 111 -1.01 11.50 -4.89
CA LYS A 111 -1.73 10.31 -5.34
C LYS A 111 -2.15 9.40 -4.17
N SER A 112 -1.31 9.25 -3.14
CA SER A 112 -1.67 8.50 -1.94
C SER A 112 -2.73 9.21 -1.08
N ALA A 113 -2.71 10.54 -1.03
CA ALA A 113 -3.65 11.33 -0.24
C ALA A 113 -5.01 11.58 -0.92
N ALA A 114 -5.10 11.42 -2.25
CA ALA A 114 -6.36 11.57 -3.02
C ALA A 114 -7.17 10.26 -3.16
N GLY A 115 -6.68 9.14 -2.62
CA GLY A 115 -7.23 7.80 -2.83
C GLY A 115 -7.74 7.07 -1.58
N GLU A 116 -8.10 7.80 -0.52
CA GLU A 116 -8.85 7.29 0.64
C GLU A 116 -10.24 7.96 0.73
#